data_AF-A0A4U0TNR9-F1
#
_entry.id   AF-A0A4U0TNR9-F1
#
_cell.length_a   1.000
_cell.length_b   1.000
_cell.length_c   1.000
_cell.angle_alpha   90.00
_cell.angle_beta   90.00
_cell.angle_gamma   90.00
#
_symmetry.space_group_name_H-M   'P 1'
#
loop_
_entity.id
_entity.type
_entity.pdbx_description
1 polymer ?
#
loop_
_entity_poly.entity_id
_entity_poly.type
_entity_poly.pdbx_seq_one_letter_code
_entity_poly.pdbx_strand_id
1 'polypeptide(L)'
;LLSKDEDDAAVRSKYRQFLLGERVVRTDWVAKIELSTALKMVEADMVATCGDRLEVIVLFGSLRSRSYSRLLSFECAHILSRLGSDVRVFDTVGLPIKDDVQLEHHKTAVFKSQIDWIPLSTGSVRPTQGRTLPIARVSGGSQSFNTVNSLRILGRWMRMFAIPNQSSVPTAYTQFTDASDPIDNDAYVQAEGDSRMLPSGNRDRLVECIEEFVKFASIMRQHLNLFNDRYSERRDHEAKLDARADKNREEKKNDKAGQDGDAKIKNRPGRPESESKGLVLAGSVGKSIVNGSSKEYKTALAKSLPTTKTTSKKWEHSKESR
;
A
#
# COMPACT_ATOMS: atom_id res chain seq x y z
N LEU A 1 6.69 20.84 6.60
CA LEU A 1 5.22 20.64 6.55
C LEU A 1 4.81 20.73 5.10
N LEU A 2 3.78 19.98 4.69
CA LEU A 2 3.20 20.08 3.35
C LEU A 2 2.77 21.53 3.09
N SER A 3 2.97 22.02 1.87
CA SER A 3 2.44 23.34 1.50
C SER A 3 0.90 23.28 1.48
N LYS A 4 0.24 24.44 1.62
CA LYS A 4 -1.23 24.51 1.56
C LYS A 4 -1.80 23.97 0.23
N ASP A 5 -1.03 24.06 -0.84
CA ASP A 5 -1.41 23.60 -2.17
C ASP A 5 -1.28 22.08 -2.33
N GLU A 6 -0.42 21.43 -1.53
CA GLU A 6 -0.25 19.96 -1.50
C GLU A 6 -1.20 19.27 -0.49
N ASP A 7 -1.89 20.04 0.36
CA ASP A 7 -2.71 19.53 1.46
C ASP A 7 -4.21 19.64 1.15
N ASP A 8 -4.71 18.70 0.36
CA ASP A 8 -6.12 18.56 0.03
C ASP A 8 -6.99 18.44 1.31
N ALA A 9 -8.01 19.30 1.41
CA ALA A 9 -8.87 19.40 2.60
C ALA A 9 -9.63 18.09 2.92
N ALA A 10 -10.07 17.34 1.91
CA ALA A 10 -10.76 16.06 2.09
C ALA A 10 -9.79 14.97 2.56
N VAL A 11 -8.57 14.94 2.00
CA VAL A 11 -7.50 14.04 2.47
C VAL A 11 -7.10 14.39 3.90
N ARG A 12 -7.00 15.68 4.23
CA ARG A 12 -6.65 16.15 5.56
C ARG A 12 -7.66 15.70 6.60
N SER A 13 -8.95 15.95 6.36
CA SER A 13 -10.03 15.59 7.28
C SER A 13 -10.11 14.08 7.52
N LYS A 14 -9.83 13.26 6.50
CA LYS A 14 -9.99 11.81 6.58
C LYS A 14 -8.76 11.07 7.05
N TYR A 15 -7.56 11.48 6.63
CA TYR A 15 -6.32 10.71 6.81
C TYR A 15 -5.23 11.45 7.57
N ARG A 16 -5.40 12.73 7.87
CA ARG A 16 -4.40 13.55 8.58
C ARG A 16 -4.95 14.20 9.85
N GLN A 17 -5.83 13.48 10.55
CA GLN A 17 -6.41 13.88 11.84
C GLN A 17 -5.34 14.13 12.92
N PHE A 18 -4.15 13.56 12.76
CA PHE A 18 -3.03 13.80 13.68
C PHE A 18 -2.50 15.23 13.61
N LEU A 19 -2.67 15.98 12.51
CA LEU A 19 -1.99 17.27 12.35
C LEU A 19 -2.38 18.30 13.44
N LEU A 20 -1.37 18.77 14.18
CA LEU A 20 -1.52 19.79 15.20
C LEU A 20 -1.61 21.19 14.58
N GLY A 21 -2.24 22.12 15.31
CA GLY A 21 -2.24 23.54 14.95
C GLY A 21 -0.83 24.13 14.92
N GLU A 22 -0.58 25.12 14.05
CA GLU A 22 0.77 25.63 13.77
C GLU A 22 1.52 26.11 15.03
N ARG A 23 0.80 26.74 15.97
CA ARG A 23 1.37 27.19 17.25
C ARG A 23 1.88 26.00 18.09
N VAL A 24 1.09 24.94 18.17
CA VAL A 24 1.41 23.73 18.95
C VAL A 24 2.61 23.02 18.35
N VAL A 25 2.67 22.90 17.02
CA VAL A 25 3.77 22.24 16.31
C VAL A 25 5.14 22.83 16.69
N ARG A 26 5.25 24.16 16.84
CA ARG A 26 6.53 24.82 17.16
C ARG A 26 7.00 24.56 18.59
N THR A 27 6.07 24.42 19.53
CA THR A 27 6.38 24.21 20.96
C THR A 27 6.49 22.73 21.33
N ASP A 28 6.02 21.85 20.45
CA ASP A 28 5.91 20.42 20.68
C ASP A 28 7.25 19.73 20.92
N TRP A 29 7.24 18.60 21.64
CA TRP A 29 8.43 17.80 21.86
C TRP A 29 8.99 17.22 20.55
N VAL A 30 8.15 16.90 19.55
CA VAL A 30 8.61 16.41 18.25
C VAL A 30 9.47 17.43 17.51
N ALA A 31 9.16 18.73 17.67
CA ALA A 31 9.96 19.79 17.09
C ALA A 31 11.36 19.93 17.73
N LYS A 32 11.53 19.43 18.97
CA LYS A 32 12.78 19.51 19.74
C LYS A 32 13.68 18.29 19.56
N ILE A 33 13.24 17.25 18.84
CA ILE A 33 14.04 16.06 18.58
C ILE A 33 15.22 16.41 17.65
N GLU A 34 16.41 15.94 18.00
CA GLU A 34 17.58 15.97 17.14
C GLU A 34 17.44 14.91 16.04
N LEU A 35 17.35 15.35 14.78
CA LEU A 35 17.16 14.48 13.60
C LEU A 35 18.03 14.94 12.41
N SER A 36 19.10 15.69 12.65
CA SER A 36 19.88 16.37 11.58
C SER A 36 20.43 15.40 10.54
N THR A 37 20.91 14.23 10.97
CA THR A 37 21.45 13.20 10.08
C THR A 37 20.35 12.63 9.17
N ALA A 38 19.20 12.26 9.74
CA ALA A 38 18.07 11.75 8.95
C ALA A 38 17.54 12.81 7.98
N LEU A 39 17.43 14.07 8.41
CA LEU A 39 16.96 15.18 7.57
C LEU A 39 17.87 15.42 6.35
N LYS A 40 19.19 15.43 6.55
CA LYS A 40 20.15 15.54 5.44
C LYS A 40 20.00 14.39 4.44
N MET A 41 19.73 13.19 4.94
CA MET A 41 19.55 12.02 4.11
C MET A 41 18.25 12.07 3.30
N VAL A 42 17.15 12.52 3.93
CA VAL A 42 15.87 12.75 3.23
C VAL A 42 16.02 13.85 2.18
N GLU A 43 16.77 14.91 2.46
CA GLU A 43 17.04 15.97 1.49
C GLU A 43 17.77 15.43 0.26
N ALA A 44 18.84 14.64 0.45
CA ALA A 44 19.54 13.99 -0.65
C ALA A 44 18.64 13.05 -1.46
N ASP A 45 17.77 12.30 -0.79
CA ASP A 45 16.79 11.41 -1.43
C ASP A 45 15.69 12.18 -2.17
N MET A 46 15.24 13.33 -1.67
CA MET A 46 14.33 14.23 -2.38
C MET A 46 14.98 14.78 -3.65
N VAL A 47 16.27 15.14 -3.61
CA VAL A 47 17.00 15.56 -4.81
C VAL A 47 17.07 14.42 -5.83
N ALA A 48 17.38 13.20 -5.39
CA ALA A 48 17.45 12.02 -6.26
C ALA A 48 16.11 11.63 -6.89
N THR A 49 14.99 12.01 -6.27
CA THR A 49 13.63 11.69 -6.69
C THR A 49 12.86 12.90 -7.25
N CYS A 50 13.57 13.94 -7.67
CA CYS A 50 12.99 15.15 -8.27
C CYS A 50 11.93 15.85 -7.38
N GLY A 51 12.09 15.79 -6.06
CA GLY A 51 11.21 16.41 -5.09
C GLY A 51 10.14 15.49 -4.49
N ASP A 52 10.05 14.23 -4.93
CA ASP A 52 9.04 13.30 -4.41
C ASP A 52 9.30 12.93 -2.95
N ARG A 53 8.30 13.15 -2.09
CA ARG A 53 8.36 12.78 -0.67
C ARG A 53 8.16 11.28 -0.47
N LEU A 54 8.61 10.77 0.68
CA LEU A 54 8.25 9.43 1.13
C LEU A 54 6.76 9.39 1.49
N GLU A 55 5.99 8.58 0.79
CA GLU A 55 4.58 8.35 1.09
C GLU A 55 4.45 7.19 2.08
N VAL A 56 3.87 7.47 3.25
CA VAL A 56 3.78 6.53 4.37
C VAL A 56 2.33 6.37 4.78
N ILE A 57 1.86 5.13 4.72
CA ILE A 57 0.54 4.76 5.25
C ILE A 57 0.75 4.14 6.63
N VAL A 58 0.05 4.67 7.62
CA VAL A 58 0.09 4.18 9.00
C VAL A 58 -1.23 3.48 9.32
N LEU A 59 -1.14 2.23 9.75
CA LEU A 59 -2.26 1.40 10.17
C LEU A 59 -2.22 1.21 11.69
N PHE A 60 -3.39 1.06 12.32
CA PHE A 60 -3.51 0.76 13.76
C PHE A 60 -4.59 -0.31 14.02
N GLY A 61 -4.49 -0.99 15.17
CA GLY A 61 -5.16 -2.27 15.41
C GLY A 61 -6.29 -2.27 16.43
N SER A 62 -6.90 -1.13 16.72
CA SER A 62 -7.98 -1.03 17.71
C SER A 62 -9.04 -0.02 17.28
N LEU A 63 -10.31 -0.42 17.42
CA LEU A 63 -11.52 0.38 17.16
C LEU A 63 -12.13 0.95 18.45
N ARG A 64 -11.40 0.91 19.57
CA ARG A 64 -11.90 1.42 20.85
C ARG A 64 -12.02 2.95 20.79
N SER A 65 -12.95 3.49 21.57
CA SER A 65 -13.11 4.94 21.75
C SER A 65 -11.81 5.59 22.20
N ARG A 66 -11.13 5.00 23.19
CA ARG A 66 -9.76 5.34 23.59
C ARG A 66 -8.76 4.27 23.12
N SER A 67 -7.97 4.58 22.11
CA SER A 67 -7.07 3.63 21.44
C SER A 67 -5.60 4.04 21.54
N TYR A 68 -4.84 3.41 22.44
CA TYR A 68 -3.40 3.68 22.57
C TYR A 68 -2.59 3.31 21.32
N SER A 69 -3.06 2.36 20.50
CA SER A 69 -2.41 2.07 19.22
C SER A 69 -2.66 3.14 18.18
N ARG A 70 -3.82 3.84 18.24
CA ARG A 70 -4.09 5.04 17.45
C ARG A 70 -3.29 6.25 17.95
N LEU A 71 -3.19 6.45 19.27
CA LEU A 71 -2.34 7.51 19.81
C LEU A 71 -0.86 7.30 19.43
N LEU A 72 -0.38 6.05 19.50
CA LEU A 72 0.97 5.72 19.06
C LEU A 72 1.15 5.95 17.55
N SER A 73 0.13 5.66 16.72
CA SER A 73 0.19 5.91 15.28
C SER A 73 0.24 7.41 14.95
N PHE A 74 -0.43 8.26 15.74
CA PHE A 74 -0.33 9.71 15.62
C PHE A 74 1.07 10.23 15.98
N GLU A 75 1.68 9.73 17.06
CA GLU A 75 3.07 10.11 17.39
C GLU A 75 4.07 9.67 16.32
N CYS A 76 3.90 8.47 15.75
CA CYS A 76 4.66 8.07 14.57
C CYS A 76 4.46 9.05 13.41
N ALA A 77 3.21 9.43 13.13
CA ALA A 77 2.87 10.33 12.04
C ALA A 77 3.45 11.74 12.23
N HIS A 78 3.54 12.22 13.47
CA HIS A 78 4.22 13.47 13.80
C HIS A 78 5.72 13.44 13.48
N ILE A 79 6.41 12.40 13.94
CA ILE A 79 7.85 12.24 13.71
C ILE A 79 8.12 12.11 12.20
N LEU A 80 7.34 11.28 11.50
CA LEU A 80 7.43 11.10 10.05
C LEU A 80 7.18 12.41 9.28
N SER A 81 6.18 13.20 9.69
CA SER A 81 5.88 14.49 9.07
C SER A 81 6.98 15.51 9.33
N ARG A 82 7.62 15.46 10.50
CA ARG A 82 8.80 16.28 10.84
C ARG A 82 10.02 15.93 9.99
N LEU A 83 10.14 14.64 9.62
CA LEU A 83 11.15 14.11 8.71
C LEU A 83 10.83 14.39 7.23
N GLY A 84 9.68 14.99 6.91
CA GLY A 84 9.35 15.44 5.55
C GLY A 84 8.55 14.44 4.69
N SER A 85 8.08 13.34 5.28
CA SER A 85 7.23 12.34 4.63
C SER A 85 5.79 12.84 4.42
N ASP A 86 5.12 12.40 3.35
CA ASP A 86 3.66 12.49 3.22
C ASP A 86 3.03 11.32 3.99
N VAL A 87 2.41 11.61 5.13
CA VAL A 87 1.84 10.61 6.02
C VAL A 87 0.33 10.60 5.95
N ARG A 88 -0.23 9.39 5.85
CA ARG A 88 -1.67 9.14 5.89
C ARG A 88 -1.97 8.06 6.92
N VAL A 89 -2.75 8.39 7.94
CA VAL A 89 -3.22 7.42 8.94
C VAL A 89 -4.56 6.89 8.47
N PHE A 90 -4.67 5.58 8.31
CA PHE A 90 -5.90 4.96 7.79
C PHE A 90 -6.82 4.56 8.93
N ASP A 91 -8.01 5.14 8.96
CA ASP A 91 -9.07 4.71 9.88
C ASP A 91 -9.83 3.50 9.30
N THR A 92 -10.16 2.57 10.18
CA THR A 92 -10.62 1.22 9.85
C THR A 92 -12.03 0.99 10.35
N VAL A 93 -12.61 1.98 11.03
CA VAL A 93 -14.03 2.05 11.34
C VAL A 93 -14.83 1.90 10.04
N GLY A 94 -15.71 0.91 10.00
CA GLY A 94 -16.60 0.65 8.86
C GLY A 94 -16.00 -0.24 7.75
N LEU A 95 -14.79 -0.79 7.91
CA LEU A 95 -14.31 -1.82 6.98
C LEU A 95 -15.13 -3.11 7.15
N PRO A 96 -15.65 -3.70 6.06
CA PRO A 96 -16.28 -5.01 6.14
C PRO A 96 -15.25 -6.06 6.56
N ILE A 97 -15.64 -6.94 7.48
CA ILE A 97 -14.82 -8.09 7.87
C ILE A 97 -14.85 -9.08 6.69
N LYS A 98 -13.66 -9.51 6.27
CA LYS A 98 -13.49 -10.46 5.17
C LYS A 98 -13.55 -11.88 5.72
N ASP A 99 -14.52 -12.65 5.22
CA ASP A 99 -14.74 -14.08 5.46
C ASP A 99 -14.94 -14.47 6.94
N ASP A 100 -16.20 -14.61 7.36
CA ASP A 100 -16.61 -15.19 8.65
C ASP A 100 -16.25 -16.68 8.71
N VAL A 101 -15.04 -16.99 9.17
CA VAL A 101 -14.73 -18.31 9.73
C VAL A 101 -13.87 -18.12 10.99
N GLN A 102 -14.54 -18.22 12.14
CA GLN A 102 -14.04 -18.58 13.46
C GLN A 102 -12.52 -18.38 13.70
N LEU A 103 -12.10 -17.15 14.05
CA LEU A 103 -10.79 -16.89 14.63
C LEU A 103 -10.95 -16.47 16.08
N GLU A 104 -11.19 -17.47 16.92
CA GLU A 104 -10.94 -17.49 18.36
C GLU A 104 -9.44 -17.27 18.63
N HIS A 105 -8.92 -16.06 18.41
CA HIS A 105 -7.69 -15.59 19.05
C HIS A 105 -7.72 -14.06 19.17
N HIS A 106 -8.16 -13.62 20.35
CA HIS A 106 -8.19 -12.25 20.79
C HIS A 106 -6.82 -11.56 20.65
N LYS A 107 -6.84 -10.32 20.15
CA LYS A 107 -5.72 -9.36 19.97
C LYS A 107 -5.05 -9.37 18.58
N THR A 108 -5.81 -9.26 17.48
CA THR A 108 -5.36 -8.63 16.19
C THR A 108 -6.39 -8.68 15.05
N ALA A 109 -7.62 -9.16 15.27
CA ALA A 109 -8.62 -9.30 14.20
C ALA A 109 -8.79 -8.05 13.31
N VAL A 110 -8.81 -6.85 13.90
CA VAL A 110 -8.90 -5.57 13.16
C VAL A 110 -7.67 -5.34 12.28
N PHE A 111 -6.46 -5.56 12.80
CA PHE A 111 -5.21 -5.33 12.06
C PHE A 111 -5.00 -6.40 10.98
N LYS A 112 -5.35 -7.65 11.28
CA LYS A 112 -5.28 -8.75 10.31
C LYS A 112 -6.30 -8.55 9.19
N SER A 113 -7.55 -8.18 9.50
CA SER A 113 -8.58 -7.90 8.50
C SER A 113 -8.13 -6.80 7.52
N GLN A 114 -7.52 -5.73 8.02
CA GLN A 114 -6.93 -4.68 7.16
C GLN A 114 -5.91 -5.23 6.17
N ILE A 115 -4.99 -6.06 6.64
CA ILE A 115 -3.95 -6.63 5.76
C ILE A 115 -4.55 -7.61 4.77
N ASP A 116 -5.56 -8.38 5.16
CA ASP A 116 -6.25 -9.34 4.28
C ASP A 116 -7.00 -8.64 3.12
N TRP A 117 -7.27 -7.33 3.23
CA TRP A 117 -7.78 -6.48 2.15
C TRP A 117 -6.70 -6.01 1.17
N ILE A 118 -5.42 -6.17 1.48
CA ILE A 118 -4.30 -5.77 0.63
C ILE A 118 -3.85 -6.98 -0.20
N PRO A 119 -4.20 -7.07 -1.50
CA PRO A 119 -3.77 -8.19 -2.33
C PRO A 119 -2.27 -8.13 -2.61
N LEU A 120 -1.61 -9.30 -2.66
CA LEU A 120 -0.21 -9.38 -3.09
C LEU A 120 -0.02 -8.91 -4.53
N SER A 121 -1.03 -9.06 -5.39
CA SER A 121 -1.02 -8.62 -6.79
C SER A 121 -2.43 -8.20 -7.22
N THR A 122 -2.54 -7.06 -7.89
CA THR A 122 -3.75 -6.64 -8.63
C THR A 122 -3.33 -6.34 -10.07
N GLY A 123 -3.54 -7.29 -10.98
CA GLY A 123 -2.94 -7.23 -12.31
C GLY A 123 -1.42 -7.20 -12.22
N SER A 124 -0.78 -6.18 -12.82
CA SER A 124 0.66 -5.94 -12.78
C SER A 124 1.15 -5.23 -11.51
N VAL A 125 0.24 -4.70 -10.68
CA VAL A 125 0.62 -3.91 -9.50
C VAL A 125 0.80 -4.82 -8.29
N ARG A 126 1.93 -4.65 -7.59
CA ARG A 126 2.27 -5.34 -6.33
C ARG A 126 2.32 -4.30 -5.19
N PRO A 127 1.23 -4.06 -4.45
CA PRO A 127 1.12 -2.90 -3.54
C PRO A 127 2.16 -2.85 -2.41
N THR A 128 2.49 -4.00 -1.83
CA THR A 128 3.39 -4.09 -0.66
C THR A 128 4.80 -4.55 -0.99
N GLN A 129 5.03 -5.10 -2.18
CA GLN A 129 6.27 -5.77 -2.51
C GLN A 129 7.44 -4.78 -2.55
N GLY A 130 8.49 -5.08 -1.78
CA GLY A 130 9.70 -4.28 -1.67
C GLY A 130 9.57 -3.02 -0.81
N ARG A 131 8.39 -2.74 -0.24
CA ARG A 131 8.18 -1.58 0.64
C ARG A 131 8.79 -1.83 2.02
N THR A 132 9.35 -0.79 2.64
CA THR A 132 9.90 -0.85 4.01
C THR A 132 8.78 -0.88 5.05
N LEU A 133 8.97 -1.62 6.15
CA LEU A 133 7.95 -1.81 7.20
C LEU A 133 8.53 -1.56 8.61
N PRO A 134 8.18 -0.45 9.28
CA PRO A 134 8.36 -0.30 10.71
C PRO A 134 7.23 -1.01 11.46
N ILE A 135 7.53 -1.53 12.66
CA ILE A 135 6.56 -2.24 13.47
C ILE A 135 6.57 -1.67 14.88
N ALA A 136 5.38 -1.30 15.37
CA ALA A 136 5.18 -0.81 16.71
C ALA A 136 3.98 -1.51 17.36
N ARG A 137 4.02 -1.69 18.68
CA ARG A 137 2.89 -2.18 19.46
C ARG A 137 2.73 -1.44 20.77
N VAL A 138 1.51 -1.52 21.30
CA VAL A 138 1.17 -1.16 22.68
C VAL A 138 0.67 -2.37 23.44
N SER A 139 0.78 -2.34 24.77
CA SER A 139 0.23 -3.34 25.69
C SER A 139 -0.43 -2.64 26.88
N GLY A 140 -1.55 -3.17 27.37
CA GLY A 140 -2.13 -2.72 28.64
C GLY A 140 -1.44 -3.31 29.88
N GLY A 141 -0.63 -4.35 29.71
CA GLY A 141 0.13 -4.99 30.78
C GLY A 141 1.64 -4.86 30.60
N SER A 142 2.39 -5.75 31.24
CA SER A 142 3.84 -5.85 31.11
C SER A 142 4.32 -5.97 29.65
N GLN A 143 5.61 -5.69 29.45
CA GLN A 143 6.22 -5.71 28.13
C GLN A 143 6.08 -7.10 27.49
N SER A 144 5.77 -7.11 26.20
CA SER A 144 5.58 -8.33 25.41
C SER A 144 6.02 -8.06 23.97
N PHE A 145 6.47 -9.11 23.27
CA PHE A 145 6.90 -9.00 21.87
C PHE A 145 6.08 -9.84 20.88
N ASN A 146 5.08 -10.59 21.37
CA ASN A 146 4.22 -11.45 20.55
C ASN A 146 3.65 -10.74 19.30
N THR A 147 3.03 -9.56 19.47
CA THR A 147 2.42 -8.84 18.34
C THR A 147 3.45 -8.39 17.31
N VAL A 148 4.58 -7.82 17.73
CA VAL A 148 5.63 -7.37 16.79
C VAL A 148 6.27 -8.55 16.06
N ASN A 149 6.41 -9.71 16.72
CA ASN A 149 6.91 -10.93 16.10
C ASN A 149 5.94 -11.46 15.03
N SER A 150 4.65 -11.53 15.34
CA SER A 150 3.63 -11.94 14.36
C SER A 150 3.56 -10.97 13.18
N LEU A 151 3.61 -9.66 13.43
CA LEU A 151 3.61 -8.65 12.37
C LEU A 151 4.86 -8.70 11.50
N ARG A 152 6.02 -9.06 12.07
CA ARG A 152 7.26 -9.23 11.30
C ARG A 152 7.18 -10.41 10.35
N ILE A 153 6.66 -11.53 10.81
CA ILE A 153 6.39 -12.72 9.96
C ILE A 153 5.39 -12.36 8.86
N LEU A 154 4.34 -11.61 9.20
CA LEU A 154 3.36 -11.15 8.23
C LEU A 154 3.96 -10.16 7.21
N GLY A 155 4.82 -9.24 7.62
CA GLY A 155 5.55 -8.34 6.71
C GLY A 155 6.38 -9.11 5.69
N ARG A 156 7.04 -10.18 6.12
CA ARG A 156 7.75 -11.12 5.23
C ARG A 156 6.79 -11.78 4.23
N TRP A 157 5.62 -12.25 4.66
CA TRP A 157 4.58 -12.78 3.76
C TRP A 157 4.12 -11.74 2.73
N MET A 158 3.97 -10.48 3.16
CA MET A 158 3.63 -9.33 2.30
C MET A 158 4.81 -8.84 1.43
N ARG A 159 5.96 -9.52 1.50
CA ARG A 159 7.20 -9.20 0.75
C ARG A 159 7.72 -7.79 1.04
N MET A 160 7.52 -7.32 2.27
CA MET A 160 8.03 -6.04 2.77
C MET A 160 9.39 -6.24 3.45
N PHE A 161 10.21 -5.19 3.44
CA PHE A 161 11.46 -5.12 4.19
C PHE A 161 11.19 -4.59 5.60
N ALA A 162 10.97 -5.50 6.55
CA ALA A 162 10.81 -5.11 7.95
C ALA A 162 12.14 -4.66 8.55
N ILE A 163 12.22 -3.41 9.01
CA ILE A 163 13.44 -2.89 9.64
C ILE A 163 13.78 -3.63 10.94
N PRO A 164 15.06 -3.73 11.33
CA PRO A 164 15.44 -4.48 12.52
C PRO A 164 14.85 -3.87 13.80
N ASN A 165 14.83 -2.55 13.94
CA ASN A 165 14.29 -1.89 15.11
C ASN A 165 12.74 -1.98 15.16
N GLN A 166 12.19 -1.90 16.36
CA GLN A 166 10.76 -1.99 16.63
C GLN A 166 10.41 -1.32 17.97
N SER A 167 9.19 -0.84 18.09
CA SER A 167 8.68 -0.24 19.34
C SER A 167 7.69 -1.17 20.04
N SER A 168 7.84 -1.34 21.36
CA SER A 168 6.90 -2.10 22.19
C SER A 168 6.69 -1.38 23.51
N VAL A 169 5.53 -0.70 23.61
CA VAL A 169 5.18 0.16 24.74
C VAL A 169 4.35 -0.63 25.76
N PRO A 170 4.91 -1.00 26.93
CA PRO A 170 4.16 -1.62 28.03
C PRO A 170 3.26 -0.61 28.73
N THR A 171 2.27 -1.11 29.46
CA THR A 171 1.36 -0.32 30.32
C THR A 171 0.97 1.00 29.66
N ALA A 172 0.50 0.96 28.42
CA ALA A 172 0.42 2.14 27.55
C ALA A 172 -0.43 3.26 28.15
N TYR A 173 -1.40 2.96 29.02
CA TYR A 173 -2.19 3.94 29.75
C TYR A 173 -1.36 4.88 30.63
N THR A 174 -0.15 4.48 31.07
CA THR A 174 0.77 5.34 31.84
C THR A 174 1.73 6.12 30.97
N GLN A 175 1.74 5.88 29.65
CA GLN A 175 2.73 6.44 28.73
C GLN A 175 2.17 7.61 27.91
N PHE A 176 0.89 7.93 28.07
CA PHE A 176 0.22 9.03 27.37
C PHE A 176 -0.46 9.94 28.39
N THR A 177 -0.60 11.23 28.05
CA THR A 177 -1.38 12.17 28.86
C THR A 177 -2.84 11.71 28.97
N ASP A 178 -3.50 12.11 30.05
CA ASP A 178 -4.92 11.90 30.21
C ASP A 178 -5.73 12.71 29.18
N ALA A 179 -6.94 12.23 28.88
CA ALA A 179 -7.83 12.83 27.89
C ALA A 179 -8.63 14.03 28.45
N SER A 180 -8.36 14.47 29.69
CA SER A 180 -9.16 15.47 30.39
C SER A 180 -8.66 16.89 30.12
N ASP A 181 -9.56 17.74 29.63
CA ASP A 181 -9.49 19.19 29.82
C ASP A 181 -9.71 19.48 31.32
N PRO A 182 -8.83 20.23 32.01
CA PRO A 182 -9.03 20.61 33.42
C PRO A 182 -10.31 21.43 33.69
N ILE A 183 -10.98 21.92 32.64
CA ILE A 183 -12.12 22.85 32.73
C ILE A 183 -13.46 22.15 32.40
N ASP A 184 -13.46 21.03 31.68
CA ASP A 184 -14.70 20.38 31.21
C ASP A 184 -14.63 18.84 31.30
N ASN A 185 -15.41 18.28 32.23
CA ASN A 185 -15.50 16.83 32.49
C ASN A 185 -16.32 16.05 31.45
N ASP A 186 -17.07 16.72 30.56
CA ASP A 186 -17.90 16.08 29.53
C ASP A 186 -17.22 16.06 28.14
N ALA A 187 -16.04 16.68 28.00
CA ALA A 187 -15.27 16.78 26.74
C ALA A 187 -14.58 15.46 26.28
N TYR A 188 -15.04 14.32 26.76
CA TYR A 188 -14.45 12.98 26.56
C TYR A 188 -14.41 12.49 25.10
N VAL A 189 -14.92 13.25 24.12
CA VAL A 189 -15.18 12.79 22.75
C VAL A 189 -14.37 13.51 21.67
N GLN A 190 -13.71 14.65 21.97
CA GLN A 190 -12.90 15.40 20.98
C GLN A 190 -11.37 15.32 21.24
N ALA A 191 -10.95 14.93 22.45
CA ALA A 191 -9.58 15.13 22.95
C ALA A 191 -8.59 13.96 22.76
N GLU A 192 -8.89 12.97 21.92
CA GLU A 192 -7.86 11.98 21.58
C GLU A 192 -6.73 12.56 20.71
N GLY A 193 -7.02 13.58 19.90
CA GLY A 193 -6.02 14.23 19.04
C GLY A 193 -4.93 14.99 19.82
N ASP A 194 -5.22 15.36 21.07
CA ASP A 194 -4.31 16.10 21.94
C ASP A 194 -3.62 15.23 22.99
N SER A 195 -3.94 13.93 23.07
CA SER A 195 -3.26 13.02 23.99
C SER A 195 -1.84 12.70 23.50
N ARG A 196 -0.83 13.11 24.26
CA ARG A 196 0.59 13.03 23.86
C ARG A 196 1.37 11.99 24.63
N MET A 197 2.35 11.38 23.97
CA MET A 197 3.26 10.45 24.61
C MET A 197 4.21 11.18 25.59
N LEU A 198 4.21 10.72 26.83
CA LEU A 198 5.02 11.26 27.91
C LEU A 198 6.52 10.96 27.70
N PRO A 199 7.43 11.77 28.25
CA PRO A 199 8.85 11.48 28.25
C PRO A 199 9.17 10.12 28.89
N SER A 200 9.74 9.20 28.12
CA SER A 200 10.19 7.90 28.60
C SER A 200 11.15 7.26 27.60
N GLY A 201 11.90 6.24 28.02
CA GLY A 201 12.73 5.45 27.10
C GLY A 201 11.92 4.74 26.01
N ASN A 202 10.62 4.48 26.23
CA ASN A 202 9.74 3.97 25.18
C ASN A 202 9.47 5.01 24.09
N ARG A 203 9.40 6.28 24.46
CA ARG A 203 9.26 7.40 23.52
C ARG A 203 10.53 7.53 22.68
N ASP A 204 11.69 7.46 23.32
CA ASP A 204 12.97 7.54 22.62
C ASP A 204 13.14 6.37 21.64
N ARG A 205 12.77 5.14 22.05
CA ARG A 205 12.73 3.97 21.16
C ARG A 205 11.76 4.14 19.98
N LEU A 206 10.65 4.84 20.17
CA LEU A 206 9.74 5.14 19.06
C LEU A 206 10.42 6.05 18.02
N VAL A 207 11.13 7.09 18.49
CA VAL A 207 11.90 7.99 17.62
C VAL A 207 12.97 7.20 16.86
N GLU A 208 13.77 6.37 17.55
CA GLU A 208 14.80 5.53 16.92
C GLU A 208 14.21 4.64 15.82
N CYS A 209 13.06 4.00 16.08
CA CYS A 209 12.39 3.12 15.13
C CYS A 209 11.91 3.89 13.87
N ILE A 210 11.33 5.08 14.05
CA ILE A 210 10.85 5.89 12.93
C ILE A 210 12.00 6.53 12.15
N GLU A 211 13.05 6.98 12.83
CA GLU A 211 14.25 7.51 12.20
C GLU A 211 14.94 6.42 11.35
N GLU A 212 15.11 5.21 11.89
CA GLU A 212 15.65 4.06 11.16
C GLU A 212 14.78 3.74 9.94
N PHE A 213 13.46 3.73 10.09
CA PHE A 213 12.54 3.49 8.99
C PHE A 213 12.72 4.48 7.84
N VAL A 214 12.76 5.78 8.13
CA VAL A 214 12.94 6.80 7.10
C VAL A 214 14.28 6.62 6.40
N LYS A 215 15.34 6.33 7.16
CA LYS A 215 16.66 6.06 6.57
C LYS A 215 16.60 4.87 5.60
N PHE A 216 16.10 3.73 6.06
CA PHE A 216 15.96 2.55 5.20
C PHE A 216 15.05 2.81 3.99
N ALA A 217 13.92 3.49 4.17
CA ALA A 217 12.98 3.78 3.10
C ALA A 217 13.59 4.65 2.01
N SER A 218 14.32 5.71 2.37
CA SER A 218 15.02 6.59 1.42
C SER A 218 16.06 5.84 0.60
N ILE A 219 16.87 4.97 1.22
CA ILE A 219 17.87 4.17 0.49
C ILE A 219 17.20 3.14 -0.42
N MET A 220 16.25 2.37 0.12
CA MET A 220 15.66 1.24 -0.59
C MET A 220 14.80 1.69 -1.77
N ARG A 221 14.08 2.83 -1.66
CA ARG A 221 13.13 3.24 -2.69
C ARG A 221 13.78 3.50 -4.04
N GLN A 222 15.03 3.97 -4.05
CA GLN A 222 15.80 4.26 -5.26
C GLN A 222 16.18 2.99 -6.04
N HIS A 223 16.18 1.84 -5.37
CA HIS A 223 16.60 0.55 -5.92
C HIS A 223 15.48 -0.49 -5.96
N LEU A 224 14.20 -0.09 -5.79
CA LEU A 224 13.06 -1.01 -5.74
C LEU A 224 12.96 -1.92 -6.98
N ASN A 225 13.27 -1.40 -8.16
CA ASN A 225 13.24 -2.18 -9.40
C ASN A 225 14.27 -3.33 -9.36
N LEU A 226 15.47 -3.05 -8.86
CA LEU A 226 16.53 -4.04 -8.73
C LEU A 226 16.16 -5.13 -7.71
N PHE A 227 15.64 -4.73 -6.55
CA PHE A 227 15.23 -5.69 -5.51
C PHE A 227 14.01 -6.53 -5.91
N ASN A 228 13.16 -6.01 -6.79
CA ASN A 228 11.98 -6.71 -7.29
C ASN A 228 12.26 -7.57 -8.53
N ASP A 229 13.40 -7.41 -9.20
CA ASP A 229 13.78 -8.20 -10.36
C ASP A 229 14.26 -9.61 -9.98
N ARG A 230 13.34 -10.57 -10.05
CA ARG A 230 13.57 -11.94 -9.58
C ARG A 230 13.87 -12.89 -10.73
N TYR A 231 14.89 -13.71 -10.52
CA TYR A 231 15.30 -14.76 -11.43
C TYR A 231 14.14 -15.67 -11.90
N SER A 232 13.32 -16.17 -10.97
CA SER A 232 12.19 -17.05 -11.32
C SER A 232 11.13 -16.34 -12.16
N GLU A 233 10.87 -15.05 -11.90
CA GLU A 233 9.90 -14.26 -12.66
C GLU A 233 10.42 -13.95 -14.08
N ARG A 234 11.74 -13.73 -14.25
CA ARG A 234 12.38 -13.58 -15.58
C ARG A 234 12.24 -14.84 -16.42
N ARG A 235 12.57 -16.01 -15.85
CA ARG A 235 12.44 -17.31 -16.52
C ARG A 235 11.01 -17.61 -16.95
N ASP A 236 10.03 -17.35 -16.07
CA ASP A 236 8.61 -17.57 -16.38
C ASP A 236 8.10 -16.61 -17.46
N HIS A 237 8.67 -15.40 -17.55
CA HIS A 237 8.35 -14.45 -18.60
C HIS A 237 8.89 -14.92 -19.96
N GLU A 238 10.15 -15.34 -20.04
CA GLU A 238 10.76 -15.91 -21.24
C GLU A 238 9.97 -17.11 -21.77
N ALA A 239 9.65 -18.08 -20.90
CA ALA A 239 8.84 -19.24 -21.28
C ALA A 239 7.46 -18.86 -21.84
N LYS A 240 6.83 -17.79 -21.32
CA LYS A 240 5.55 -17.28 -21.84
C LYS A 240 5.71 -16.59 -23.20
N LEU A 241 6.84 -15.93 -23.45
CA LEU A 241 7.14 -15.34 -24.76
C LEU A 241 7.34 -16.43 -25.80
N ASP A 242 8.10 -17.47 -25.48
CA ASP A 242 8.35 -18.60 -26.37
C ASP A 242 7.04 -19.33 -26.71
N ALA A 243 6.23 -19.65 -25.71
CA ALA A 243 4.93 -20.29 -25.91
C ALA A 243 3.95 -19.42 -26.75
N ARG A 244 4.02 -18.10 -26.63
CA ARG A 244 3.24 -17.18 -27.48
C ARG A 244 3.76 -17.14 -28.92
N ALA A 245 5.09 -17.18 -29.10
CA ALA A 245 5.69 -17.22 -30.43
C ALA A 245 5.31 -18.49 -31.18
N ASP A 246 5.28 -19.63 -30.48
CA ASP A 246 4.88 -20.91 -31.07
C ASP A 246 3.38 -20.93 -31.44
N LYS A 247 2.49 -20.45 -30.55
CA LYS A 247 1.07 -20.29 -30.87
C LYS A 247 0.83 -19.41 -32.10
N ASN A 248 1.51 -18.26 -32.19
CA ASN A 248 1.40 -17.37 -33.34
C ASN A 248 1.91 -18.02 -34.64
N ARG A 249 2.89 -18.94 -34.56
CA ARG A 249 3.38 -19.70 -35.72
C ARG A 249 2.37 -20.75 -36.16
N GLU A 250 1.70 -21.42 -35.22
CA GLU A 250 0.64 -22.40 -35.50
C GLU A 250 -0.61 -21.74 -36.11
N GLU A 251 -1.06 -20.62 -35.56
CA GLU A 251 -2.19 -19.85 -36.10
C GLU A 251 -1.92 -19.41 -37.54
N LYS A 252 -0.73 -18.87 -37.84
CA LYS A 252 -0.33 -18.52 -39.21
C LYS A 252 -0.27 -19.72 -40.17
N LYS A 253 0.04 -20.92 -39.68
CA LYS A 253 0.01 -22.14 -40.49
C LYS A 253 -1.42 -22.57 -40.79
N ASN A 254 -2.31 -22.49 -39.80
CA ASN A 254 -3.72 -22.84 -39.95
C ASN A 254 -4.46 -21.84 -40.86
N ASP A 255 -4.17 -20.55 -40.75
CA ASP A 255 -4.75 -19.52 -41.63
C ASP A 255 -4.34 -19.71 -43.10
N LYS A 256 -3.07 -20.07 -43.35
CA LYS A 256 -2.59 -20.42 -44.69
C LYS A 256 -3.26 -21.68 -45.23
N ALA A 257 -3.40 -22.71 -44.40
CA ALA A 257 -4.09 -23.94 -44.78
C ALA A 257 -5.59 -23.73 -45.06
N GLY A 258 -6.25 -22.83 -44.32
CA GLY A 258 -7.63 -22.41 -44.57
C GLY A 258 -7.79 -21.64 -45.88
N GLN A 259 -6.87 -20.71 -46.17
CA GLN A 259 -6.85 -19.97 -47.45
C GLN A 259 -6.59 -20.88 -48.66
N ASP A 260 -5.66 -21.84 -48.54
CA ASP A 260 -5.38 -22.83 -49.59
C ASP A 260 -6.56 -23.81 -49.79
N GLY A 261 -7.31 -24.11 -48.72
CA GLY A 261 -8.54 -24.90 -48.76
C GLY A 261 -9.69 -24.18 -49.47
N ASP A 262 -9.94 -22.92 -49.13
CA ASP A 262 -10.97 -22.08 -49.78
C ASP A 262 -10.66 -21.78 -51.25
N ALA A 263 -9.38 -21.59 -51.60
CA ALA A 263 -8.94 -21.43 -52.99
C ALA A 263 -9.19 -22.70 -53.83
N LYS A 264 -9.06 -23.89 -53.22
CA LYS A 264 -9.40 -25.18 -53.87
C LYS A 264 -10.91 -25.40 -54.01
N ILE A 265 -11.73 -24.92 -53.08
CA ILE A 265 -13.20 -25.05 -53.14
C ILE A 265 -13.79 -24.16 -54.25
N LYS A 266 -13.25 -22.95 -54.47
CA LYS A 266 -13.72 -22.03 -55.53
C LYS A 266 -13.38 -22.46 -56.97
N ASN A 267 -12.44 -23.39 -57.15
CA ASN A 267 -12.00 -23.89 -58.47
C ASN A 267 -12.57 -25.27 -58.85
N ARG A 268 -13.63 -25.74 -58.17
CA ARG A 268 -14.35 -26.96 -58.59
C ARG A 268 -15.46 -26.62 -59.60
N PRO A 269 -15.56 -27.32 -60.74
CA PRO A 269 -16.65 -27.09 -61.70
C PRO A 269 -18.01 -27.41 -61.06
N GLY A 270 -18.99 -26.56 -61.36
CA GLY A 270 -20.30 -26.51 -60.69
C GLY A 270 -21.09 -27.81 -60.77
N ARG A 271 -21.67 -28.20 -59.63
CA ARG A 271 -22.79 -29.14 -59.53
C ARG A 271 -24.06 -28.32 -59.29
N PRO A 272 -25.24 -28.71 -59.82
CA PRO A 272 -26.43 -27.87 -59.74
C PRO A 272 -26.86 -27.66 -58.29
N GLU A 273 -27.39 -26.46 -58.03
CA GLU A 273 -27.95 -26.07 -56.74
C GLU A 273 -29.03 -27.05 -56.27
N SER A 274 -28.90 -27.51 -55.03
CA SER A 274 -30.03 -28.01 -54.24
C SER A 274 -30.03 -27.28 -52.91
N GLU A 275 -31.08 -26.50 -52.69
CA GLU A 275 -31.36 -25.80 -51.44
C GLU A 275 -31.33 -26.77 -50.25
N SER A 276 -30.65 -26.37 -49.18
CA SER A 276 -31.05 -26.72 -47.81
C SER A 276 -30.62 -25.61 -46.87
N LYS A 277 -31.60 -24.78 -46.49
CA LYS A 277 -31.46 -23.83 -45.38
C LYS A 277 -31.56 -24.62 -44.09
N GLY A 278 -30.47 -24.69 -43.34
CA GLY A 278 -30.42 -25.25 -41.99
C GLY A 278 -29.63 -24.32 -41.08
N LEU A 279 -30.33 -23.45 -40.36
CA LEU A 279 -29.78 -22.71 -39.22
C LEU A 279 -30.15 -23.50 -37.96
N VAL A 280 -29.19 -24.20 -37.37
CA VAL A 280 -29.32 -24.76 -36.02
C VAL A 280 -28.48 -23.88 -35.09
N LEU A 281 -29.16 -22.98 -34.38
CA LEU A 281 -28.65 -22.34 -33.17
C LEU A 281 -28.93 -23.29 -32.00
N ALA A 282 -27.95 -24.09 -31.62
CA ALA A 282 -27.94 -24.79 -30.34
C ALA A 282 -27.12 -23.96 -29.35
N GLY A 283 -27.81 -23.20 -28.49
CA GLY A 283 -27.22 -22.55 -27.35
C GLY A 283 -26.85 -23.55 -26.26
N SER A 284 -25.75 -23.28 -25.55
CA SER A 284 -25.53 -23.83 -24.21
C SER A 284 -25.09 -22.71 -23.26
N VAL A 285 -26.04 -22.38 -22.39
CA VAL A 285 -25.95 -21.86 -21.02
C VAL A 285 -24.88 -20.80 -20.75
N GLY A 286 -25.30 -19.55 -20.91
CA GLY A 286 -24.72 -18.45 -20.14
C GLY A 286 -24.95 -18.68 -18.65
N LYS A 287 -23.85 -18.73 -17.88
CA LYS A 287 -23.91 -18.48 -16.44
C LYS A 287 -23.59 -17.00 -16.23
N SER A 288 -24.64 -16.17 -16.32
CA SER A 288 -24.66 -14.90 -15.61
C SER A 288 -24.54 -15.20 -14.12
N ILE A 289 -23.42 -14.82 -13.52
CA ILE A 289 -23.42 -14.42 -12.11
C ILE A 289 -23.09 -12.93 -12.12
N VAL A 290 -24.16 -12.17 -11.97
CA VAL A 290 -24.16 -10.77 -11.59
C VAL A 290 -23.48 -10.66 -10.24
N ASN A 291 -22.27 -10.10 -10.19
CA ASN A 291 -21.71 -9.51 -8.97
C ASN A 291 -21.62 -8.00 -9.18
N GLY A 292 -22.80 -7.37 -9.18
CA GLY A 292 -22.94 -5.93 -8.96
C GLY A 292 -22.69 -5.63 -7.48
N SER A 293 -21.54 -5.00 -7.21
CA SER A 293 -21.24 -4.14 -6.04
C SER A 293 -19.73 -3.93 -5.84
N SER A 294 -18.87 -4.72 -6.51
CA SER A 294 -17.42 -4.67 -6.27
C SER A 294 -16.65 -3.63 -7.12
N LYS A 295 -17.24 -3.10 -8.21
CA LYS A 295 -16.52 -2.23 -9.15
C LYS A 295 -16.30 -0.81 -8.65
N GLU A 296 -17.26 -0.22 -7.93
CA GLU A 296 -17.15 1.18 -7.48
C GLU A 296 -16.13 1.35 -6.32
N TYR A 297 -15.99 0.33 -5.45
CA TYR A 297 -15.04 0.38 -4.32
C TYR A 297 -13.60 0.01 -4.69
N LYS A 298 -13.40 -0.90 -5.65
CA LYS A 298 -12.06 -1.24 -6.17
C LYS A 298 -11.39 -0.04 -6.84
N THR A 299 -12.17 0.83 -7.45
CA THR A 299 -11.69 2.09 -8.03
C THR A 299 -11.29 3.11 -6.97
N ALA A 300 -11.92 3.12 -5.79
CA ALA A 300 -11.56 4.02 -4.69
C ALA A 300 -10.23 3.64 -4.01
N LEU A 301 -9.99 2.34 -3.77
CA LEU A 301 -8.74 1.85 -3.14
C LEU A 301 -7.53 1.93 -4.11
N ALA A 302 -7.77 1.70 -5.41
CA ALA A 302 -6.74 1.84 -6.44
C ALA A 302 -6.37 3.31 -6.74
N LYS A 303 -7.29 4.25 -6.51
CA LYS A 303 -7.03 5.70 -6.62
C LYS A 303 -6.32 6.30 -5.40
N SER A 304 -6.42 5.67 -4.22
CA SER A 304 -5.73 6.12 -3.01
C SER A 304 -4.28 5.60 -2.88
N LEU A 305 -3.89 4.65 -3.73
CA LEU A 305 -2.53 4.15 -3.81
C LEU A 305 -1.73 5.01 -4.81
N PRO A 306 -0.49 5.40 -4.48
CA PRO A 306 0.34 6.18 -5.38
C PRO A 306 0.69 5.36 -6.62
N THR A 307 0.10 5.73 -7.75
CA THR A 307 0.54 5.25 -9.06
C THR A 307 1.70 6.13 -9.51
N THR A 308 2.91 5.60 -9.50
CA THR A 308 4.03 6.22 -10.22
C THR A 308 3.71 6.16 -11.72
N LYS A 309 3.24 7.28 -12.27
CA LYS A 309 3.22 7.46 -13.73
C LYS A 309 4.65 7.72 -14.17
N THR A 310 5.39 6.66 -14.48
CA THR A 310 6.63 6.79 -15.23
C THR A 310 6.27 7.18 -16.66
N THR A 311 6.24 8.48 -16.96
CA THR A 311 6.24 8.96 -18.34
C THR A 311 7.60 8.64 -18.95
N SER A 312 7.73 7.51 -19.64
CA SER A 312 8.87 7.27 -20.52
C SER A 312 8.74 8.20 -21.73
N LYS A 313 9.45 9.33 -21.73
CA LYS A 313 9.75 10.05 -22.97
C LYS A 313 10.70 9.17 -23.78
N LYS A 314 10.20 8.59 -24.88
CA LYS A 314 11.03 8.01 -25.95
C LYS A 314 11.99 9.09 -26.43
N TRP A 315 13.29 8.85 -26.26
CA TRP A 315 14.32 9.54 -27.02
C TRP A 315 14.43 8.85 -28.39
N GLU A 316 14.00 9.54 -29.45
CA GLU A 316 14.29 9.17 -30.83
C GLU A 316 15.68 9.72 -31.18
N HIS A 317 16.61 8.82 -31.47
CA HIS A 317 17.86 9.17 -32.14
C HIS A 317 17.55 9.57 -33.58
N SER A 318 17.62 10.88 -33.87
CA SER A 318 17.81 11.35 -35.24
C SER A 318 19.31 11.27 -35.57
N LYS A 319 19.64 10.39 -36.52
CA LYS A 319 20.86 10.49 -37.31
C LYS A 319 20.65 11.66 -38.27
N GLU A 320 21.49 12.69 -38.19
CA GLU A 320 21.72 13.54 -39.34
C GLU A 320 23.15 14.08 -39.36
N SER A 321 23.67 14.08 -40.58
CA SER A 321 25.03 14.30 -41.03
C SER A 321 25.52 15.74 -40.86
N ARG A 322 26.74 15.91 -40.35
CA ARG A 322 27.94 16.44 -41.04
C ARG A 322 29.08 16.60 -40.04
#